data_AF-A0A2E3PP95-F1
#
_entry.id   AF-A0A2E3PP95-F1
#
_cell.length_a   1.000
_cell.length_b   1.000
_cell.length_c   1.000
_cell.angle_alpha   90.00
_cell.angle_beta   90.00
_cell.angle_gamma   90.00
#
_symmetry.space_group_name_H-M   'P 1'
#
loop_
_entity.id
_entity.type
_entity.pdbx_description
1 polymer ?
#
loop_
_entity_poly.entity_id
_entity_poly.type
_entity_poly.pdbx_seq_one_letter_code
_entity_poly.pdbx_strand_id
1 'polypeptide(L)'
;MSNRQERRAARAQGELDTAGFLQVAARFIDVANRENRKIPATDLHLAFLWAASRYNAHVAKAVLQVDDHEAFVEHMVKQYTEMLRQNLADPELDPPAGSA
;
A
#
# COMPACT_ATOMS: atom_id res chain seq x y z
N MET A 1 -18.10 -26.95 -6.89
CA MET A 1 -18.78 -25.85 -6.14
C MET A 1 -18.04 -25.40 -4.86
N SER A 2 -16.91 -26.04 -4.47
CA SER A 2 -16.12 -25.70 -3.26
C SER A 2 -15.52 -24.28 -3.23
N ASN A 3 -15.03 -23.79 -4.37
CA ASN A 3 -14.18 -22.59 -4.42
C ASN A 3 -14.91 -21.28 -4.05
N ARG A 4 -16.24 -21.17 -4.21
CA ARG A 4 -16.97 -19.92 -3.89
C ARG A 4 -17.29 -19.79 -2.40
N GLN A 5 -17.57 -20.89 -1.70
CA GLN A 5 -17.86 -20.89 -0.27
C GLN A 5 -16.57 -20.73 0.54
N GLU A 6 -15.49 -21.40 0.15
CA GLU A 6 -14.16 -21.23 0.77
C GLU A 6 -13.66 -19.79 0.66
N ARG A 7 -13.74 -19.17 -0.54
CA ARG A 7 -13.40 -17.73 -0.71
C ARG A 7 -14.28 -16.78 0.11
N ARG A 8 -15.55 -17.13 0.32
CA ARG A 8 -16.46 -16.33 1.16
C ARG A 8 -16.13 -16.50 2.65
N ALA A 9 -15.76 -17.70 3.08
CA ALA A 9 -15.33 -17.97 4.45
C ALA A 9 -13.98 -17.30 4.77
N ALA A 10 -13.00 -17.36 3.86
CA ALA A 10 -11.71 -16.66 4.00
C ALA A 10 -11.89 -15.13 4.07
N ARG A 11 -12.76 -14.57 3.22
CA ARG A 11 -13.16 -13.14 3.31
C ARG A 11 -13.87 -12.81 4.62
N ALA A 12 -14.68 -13.72 5.15
CA ALA A 12 -15.34 -13.55 6.45
C ALA A 12 -14.37 -13.66 7.64
N GLN A 13 -13.24 -14.36 7.46
CA GLN A 13 -12.13 -14.44 8.42
C GLN A 13 -11.12 -13.30 8.28
N GLY A 14 -11.30 -12.40 7.30
CA GLY A 14 -10.44 -11.22 7.11
C GLY A 14 -9.15 -11.49 6.35
N GLU A 15 -8.97 -12.67 5.76
CA GLU A 15 -7.83 -12.95 4.89
C GLU A 15 -8.01 -12.25 3.54
N LEU A 16 -7.06 -11.37 3.19
CA LEU A 16 -7.03 -10.66 1.92
C LEU A 16 -6.32 -11.53 0.87
N ASP A 17 -7.10 -12.05 -0.09
CA ASP A 17 -6.53 -12.55 -1.36
C ASP A 17 -5.90 -11.38 -2.15
N THR A 18 -5.09 -11.68 -3.17
CA THR A 18 -4.41 -10.63 -3.97
C THR A 18 -5.37 -9.56 -4.51
N ALA A 19 -6.55 -9.98 -4.99
CA ALA A 19 -7.55 -9.06 -5.51
C ALA A 19 -8.13 -8.16 -4.40
N GLY A 20 -8.40 -8.72 -3.24
CA GLY A 20 -8.85 -8.00 -2.05
C GLY A 20 -7.81 -7.00 -1.57
N PHE A 21 -6.53 -7.40 -1.53
CA PHE A 21 -5.42 -6.52 -1.18
C PHE A 21 -5.37 -5.31 -2.12
N LEU A 22 -5.36 -5.53 -3.44
CA LEU A 22 -5.33 -4.45 -4.43
C LEU A 22 -6.56 -3.54 -4.33
N GLN A 23 -7.74 -4.10 -4.08
CA GLN A 23 -8.96 -3.32 -3.89
C GLN A 23 -8.88 -2.43 -2.64
N VAL A 24 -8.31 -2.93 -1.53
CA VAL A 24 -8.10 -2.13 -0.32
C VAL A 24 -7.04 -1.06 -0.55
N ALA A 25 -5.92 -1.39 -1.21
CA ALA A 25 -4.87 -0.44 -1.57
C ALA A 25 -5.43 0.71 -2.42
N ALA A 26 -6.27 0.40 -3.41
CA ALA A 26 -6.91 1.40 -4.26
C ALA A 26 -7.76 2.41 -3.47
N ARG A 27 -8.38 2.02 -2.35
CA ARG A 27 -9.14 2.95 -1.51
C ARG A 27 -8.25 4.00 -0.84
N PHE A 28 -7.00 3.68 -0.52
CA PHE A 28 -6.06 4.67 -0.01
C PHE A 28 -5.63 5.65 -1.10
N ILE A 29 -5.46 5.16 -2.34
CA ILE A 29 -5.20 6.01 -3.51
C ILE A 29 -6.39 6.93 -3.80
N ASP A 30 -7.63 6.45 -3.67
CA ASP A 30 -8.82 7.29 -3.81
C ASP A 30 -8.85 8.45 -2.81
N VAL A 31 -8.40 8.21 -1.57
CA VAL A 31 -8.26 9.27 -0.56
C VAL A 31 -7.20 10.28 -1.00
N ALA A 32 -6.03 9.83 -1.42
CA ALA A 32 -4.97 10.70 -1.93
C ALA A 32 -5.48 11.53 -3.14
N ASN A 33 -6.17 10.92 -4.10
CA ASN A 33 -6.72 11.61 -5.27
C ASN A 33 -7.75 12.69 -4.91
N ARG A 34 -8.47 12.55 -3.79
CA ARG A 34 -9.38 13.60 -3.30
C ARG A 34 -8.60 14.78 -2.72
N GLU A 35 -7.55 14.51 -1.95
CA GLU A 35 -6.70 15.55 -1.36
C GLU A 35 -5.85 16.28 -2.40
N ASN A 36 -5.40 15.59 -3.44
CA ASN A 36 -4.60 16.15 -4.53
C ASN A 36 -5.33 17.26 -5.32
N ARG A 37 -6.66 17.39 -5.16
CA ARG A 37 -7.44 18.50 -5.73
C ARG A 37 -7.11 19.84 -5.07
N LYS A 38 -6.50 19.82 -3.89
CA LYS A 38 -6.19 21.01 -3.07
C LYS A 38 -4.72 21.11 -2.70
N ILE A 39 -4.04 19.98 -2.61
CA ILE A 39 -2.64 19.87 -2.16
C ILE A 39 -1.79 19.42 -3.36
N PRO A 40 -0.64 20.04 -3.65
CA PRO A 40 0.26 19.57 -4.70
C PRO A 40 0.67 18.11 -4.50
N ALA A 41 0.69 17.34 -5.58
CA ALA A 41 1.08 15.92 -5.54
C ALA A 41 2.48 15.70 -4.93
N THR A 42 3.40 16.64 -5.13
CA THR A 42 4.76 16.66 -4.58
C THR A 42 4.80 16.75 -3.05
N ASP A 43 3.80 17.38 -2.43
CA ASP A 43 3.69 17.43 -0.97
C ASP A 43 2.87 16.25 -0.45
N LEU A 44 1.82 15.89 -1.19
CA LEU A 44 0.90 14.84 -0.81
C LEU A 44 1.57 13.46 -0.74
N HIS A 45 2.48 13.14 -1.67
CA HIS A 45 3.16 11.84 -1.64
C HIS A 45 4.07 11.70 -0.41
N LEU A 46 4.69 12.78 0.06
CA LEU A 46 5.48 12.79 1.30
C LEU A 46 4.58 12.63 2.53
N ALA A 47 3.42 13.30 2.55
CA ALA A 47 2.42 13.11 3.60
C ALA A 47 1.92 11.65 3.65
N PHE A 48 1.72 11.03 2.48
CA PHE A 48 1.32 9.63 2.38
C PHE A 48 2.41 8.68 2.90
N LEU A 49 3.68 8.93 2.55
CA LEU A 49 4.82 8.16 3.07
C LEU A 49 4.92 8.24 4.61
N TRP A 50 4.73 9.42 5.18
CA TRP A 50 4.70 9.59 6.64
C TRP A 50 3.49 8.90 7.29
N ALA A 51 2.31 8.96 6.67
CA ALA A 51 1.13 8.26 7.19
C ALA A 51 1.34 6.73 7.19
N ALA A 52 1.91 6.18 6.11
CA ALA A 52 2.26 4.78 6.01
C ALA A 52 3.27 4.36 7.09
N SER A 53 4.32 5.16 7.33
CA SER A 53 5.32 4.85 8.36
C SER A 53 4.69 4.80 9.76
N ARG A 54 3.77 5.72 10.07
CA ARG A 54 3.02 5.70 11.35
C ARG A 54 2.18 4.44 11.53
N TYR A 55 1.47 4.03 10.48
CA TYR A 55 0.66 2.82 10.56
C TYR A 55 1.54 1.56 10.71
N ASN A 56 2.63 1.49 9.95
CA ASN A 56 3.59 0.39 10.05
C ASN A 56 4.23 0.31 11.45
N ALA A 57 4.58 1.45 12.06
CA ALA A 57 5.09 1.50 13.42
C ALA A 57 4.06 1.03 14.46
N HIS A 58 2.78 1.39 14.28
CA HIS A 58 1.69 0.87 15.12
C HIS A 58 1.57 -0.65 15.00
N VAL A 59 1.60 -1.18 13.77
CA VAL A 59 1.55 -2.63 13.54
C VAL A 59 2.73 -3.33 14.21
N ALA A 60 3.96 -2.85 14.00
CA ALA A 60 5.15 -3.43 14.62
C ALA A 60 5.06 -3.46 16.14
N LYS A 61 4.71 -2.32 16.75
CA LYS A 61 4.76 -2.16 18.21
C LYS A 61 3.55 -2.73 18.95
N ALA A 62 2.35 -2.49 18.45
CA ALA A 62 1.11 -2.79 19.17
C ALA A 62 0.45 -4.10 18.72
N VAL A 63 0.58 -4.46 17.44
CA VAL A 63 -0.08 -5.64 16.87
C VAL A 63 0.85 -6.85 16.90
N LEU A 64 2.05 -6.70 16.35
CA LEU A 64 3.04 -7.78 16.25
C LEU A 64 3.96 -7.87 17.47
N GLN A 65 4.08 -6.79 18.24
CA GLN A 65 4.97 -6.69 19.42
C GLN A 65 6.40 -7.11 19.07
N VAL A 66 6.93 -6.56 17.98
CA VAL A 66 8.29 -6.88 17.49
C VAL A 66 9.33 -6.43 18.52
N ASP A 67 10.22 -7.34 18.90
CA ASP A 67 11.29 -7.04 19.87
C ASP A 67 12.42 -6.20 19.26
N ASP A 68 12.86 -6.54 18.03
CA ASP A 68 13.89 -5.81 17.30
C ASP A 68 13.27 -4.91 16.22
N HIS A 69 13.08 -3.64 16.56
CA HIS A 69 12.51 -2.66 15.65
C HIS A 69 13.42 -2.30 14.47
N GLU A 70 14.74 -2.36 14.62
CA GLU A 70 15.66 -1.99 13.52
C GLU A 70 15.61 -3.04 12.42
N ALA A 71 15.61 -4.33 12.78
CA ALA A 71 15.42 -5.42 11.81
C ALA A 71 14.07 -5.30 11.06
N PHE A 72 13.01 -4.86 11.75
CA PHE A 72 11.71 -4.60 11.11
C PHE A 72 11.78 -3.41 10.14
N VAL A 73 12.45 -2.32 10.53
CA VAL A 73 12.64 -1.15 9.66
C VAL A 73 13.39 -1.53 8.39
N GLU A 74 14.51 -2.26 8.51
CA GLU A 74 15.28 -2.74 7.35
C GLU A 74 14.43 -3.60 6.41
N HIS A 75 13.64 -4.52 6.98
CA HIS A 75 12.71 -5.34 6.20
C HIS A 75 11.69 -4.47 5.44
N MET A 76 11.05 -3.52 6.12
CA MET A 76 10.03 -2.66 5.52
C MET A 76 10.60 -1.74 4.43
N VAL A 77 11.81 -1.19 4.63
CA VAL A 77 12.50 -0.38 3.61
C VAL A 77 12.77 -1.23 2.37
N LYS A 78 13.20 -2.48 2.53
CA LYS A 78 13.40 -3.40 1.41
C LYS A 78 12.09 -3.70 0.68
N GLN A 79 11.02 -4.00 1.41
CA GLN A 79 9.70 -4.23 0.79
C GLN A 79 9.23 -3.00 0.01
N TYR A 80 9.32 -1.81 0.60
CA TYR A 80 8.96 -0.56 -0.08
C TYR A 80 9.80 -0.31 -1.33
N THR A 81 11.10 -0.58 -1.27
CA THR A 81 12.00 -0.42 -2.43
C THR A 81 11.56 -1.32 -3.59
N GLU A 82 11.25 -2.59 -3.32
CA GLU A 82 10.81 -3.52 -4.36
C GLU A 82 9.43 -3.14 -4.92
N MET A 83 8.48 -2.77 -4.06
CA MET A 83 7.17 -2.29 -4.52
C MET A 83 7.30 -1.03 -5.37
N LEU A 84 8.12 -0.07 -4.96
CA LEU A 84 8.32 1.16 -5.72
C LEU A 84 8.97 0.87 -7.07
N ARG A 85 9.96 -0.02 -7.14
CA ARG A 85 10.56 -0.47 -8.41
C ARG A 85 9.54 -1.11 -9.33
N GLN A 86 8.68 -1.98 -8.81
CA GLN A 86 7.63 -2.64 -9.59
C GLN A 86 6.62 -1.63 -10.15
N ASN A 87 6.18 -0.66 -9.33
CA ASN A 87 5.23 0.37 -9.79
C ASN A 87 5.88 1.34 -10.78
N LEU A 88 7.15 1.71 -10.60
CA LEU A 88 7.87 2.56 -11.58
C LEU A 88 8.12 1.87 -12.93
N ALA A 89 8.11 0.53 -12.95
CA ALA A 89 8.18 -0.25 -14.17
C ALA A 89 6.80 -0.47 -14.81
N ASP A 90 5.72 0.07 -14.23
CA ASP A 90 4.37 -0.03 -14.77
C ASP A 90 4.21 0.90 -15.98
N PRO A 91 3.97 0.36 -17.20
CA PRO A 91 3.78 1.17 -18.39
C PRO A 91 2.55 2.08 -18.33
N GLU A 92 1.58 1.82 -17.44
CA GLU A 92 0.43 2.72 -17.26
C GLU A 92 0.81 4.08 -16.64
N LEU A 93 1.99 4.20 -16.05
CA LEU A 93 2.51 5.46 -15.51
C LEU A 93 3.29 6.30 -16.53
N ASP A 94 3.53 5.79 -17.74
CA ASP A 94 4.21 6.55 -18.78
C ASP A 94 3.35 7.76 -19.20
N PRO A 95 3.93 8.96 -19.31
CA PRO A 95 3.20 10.12 -19.83
C PRO A 95 2.70 9.81 -21.25
N PRO A 96 1.48 10.23 -21.61
CA PRO A 96 0.95 9.96 -22.94
C PRO A 96 1.90 10.50 -24.01
N ALA A 97 2.13 9.70 -25.06
CA ALA A 97 3.06 10.06 -26.13
C ALA A 97 2.72 11.44 -26.70
N GLY A 98 3.67 12.39 -26.59
CA GLY A 98 3.50 13.78 -27.06
C GLY A 98 3.31 14.85 -25.98
N SER A 99 3.51 14.52 -24.70
CA SER A 99 3.37 15.46 -23.56
C SER A 99 4.65 16.23 -23.18
N ALA A 100 5.67 16.23 -24.05
CA ALA A 100 6.95 16.90 -23.83
C ALA A 100 7.04 18.24 -24.58
#